data_AF-A0A1Q6A3Z5-F1
#
_entry.id   AF-A0A1Q6A3Z5-F1
#
_cell.length_a   1.000
_cell.length_b   1.000
_cell.length_c   1.000
_cell.angle_alpha   90.00
_cell.angle_beta   90.00
_cell.angle_gamma   90.00
#
_symmetry.space_group_name_H-M   'P 1'
#
loop_
_entity.id
_entity.type
_entity.pdbx_description
1 polymer ?
#
loop_
_entity_poly.entity_id
_entity_poly.type
_entity_poly.pdbx_seq_one_letter_code
_entity_poly.pdbx_strand_id
1 'polypeptide(L)'
;MLVFGTQIHIVTFIFILLETGMFIFQFFYYLFRPQDLQRKWYLILLGLMLFYNITGGLFPDPKIKIPLDIQEMVAYGSGFLMASYFPYYFYRAFDLKKLRWHALFGVPLFLFLPYVIFFVLDYAINGNLSLDIRYGMIVPFIYAFVLLWVMFKAIREKHETERNHNQYLEEIVMYAAVTPWASLAFFGMVESSQLVEVLCTNTGIIGITVLFIWKSITGARVEYSRLLELARQGSGTEVFEEMCRYYKLTNREIEIVLLVKQGLTYKEISDRLFIAGKTVENHIQHIYEKTSVRNKVSLIKKLFPT
;
A
#
# COMPACT_ATOMS: atom_id res chain seq x y z
N MET A 1 -12.90 5.50 32.18
CA MET A 1 -14.32 5.11 32.11
C MET A 1 -14.43 3.85 31.28
N LEU A 2 -15.11 2.83 31.79
CA LEU A 2 -15.43 1.60 31.07
C LEU A 2 -16.71 1.79 30.26
N VAL A 3 -16.85 1.08 29.14
CA VAL A 3 -17.99 1.25 28.22
C VAL A 3 -18.93 0.04 28.29
N PHE A 4 -20.24 0.30 28.26
CA PHE A 4 -21.29 -0.73 28.19
C PHE A 4 -21.23 -1.82 29.28
N GLY A 5 -20.64 -1.54 30.43
CA GLY A 5 -20.49 -2.52 31.51
C GLY A 5 -19.49 -3.65 31.22
N THR A 6 -18.65 -3.48 30.19
CA THR A 6 -17.54 -4.37 29.81
C THR A 6 -16.21 -3.91 30.42
N GLN A 7 -15.15 -4.70 30.26
CA GLN A 7 -13.77 -4.30 30.63
C GLN A 7 -13.13 -3.34 29.61
N ILE A 8 -13.82 -2.97 28.53
CA ILE A 8 -13.28 -2.09 27.50
C ILE A 8 -13.21 -0.65 28.04
N HIS A 9 -12.00 -0.09 28.05
CA HIS A 9 -11.79 1.33 28.28
C HIS A 9 -12.33 2.18 27.12
N ILE A 10 -12.88 3.36 27.44
CA ILE A 10 -13.41 4.29 26.44
C ILE A 10 -12.41 4.66 25.34
N VAL A 11 -11.12 4.74 25.69
CA VAL A 11 -10.03 4.98 24.74
C VAL A 11 -9.92 3.82 23.74
N THR A 12 -9.86 2.58 24.23
CA THR A 12 -9.84 1.37 23.38
C THR A 12 -11.08 1.30 22.49
N PHE A 13 -12.26 1.62 23.03
CA PHE A 13 -13.50 1.64 22.26
C PHE A 13 -13.45 2.65 21.09
N ILE A 14 -12.90 3.85 21.32
CA ILE A 14 -12.72 4.85 20.26
C ILE A 14 -11.79 4.32 19.17
N PHE A 15 -10.68 3.67 19.54
CA PHE A 15 -9.76 3.06 18.56
C PHE A 15 -10.44 1.95 17.77
N ILE A 16 -11.20 1.06 18.42
CA ILE A 16 -11.98 0.02 17.73
C ILE A 16 -12.93 0.62 16.70
N LEU A 17 -13.64 1.70 17.02
CA LEU A 17 -14.53 2.37 16.07
C LEU A 17 -13.78 2.94 14.86
N LEU A 18 -12.66 3.62 15.12
CA LEU A 18 -11.82 4.20 14.06
C LEU A 18 -11.23 3.12 13.15
N GLU A 19 -10.65 2.08 13.75
CA GLU A 19 -10.08 0.93 13.05
C GLU A 19 -11.13 0.18 12.24
N THR A 20 -12.34 0.03 12.77
CA THR A 20 -13.45 -0.62 12.06
C THR A 20 -13.84 0.19 10.83
N GLY A 21 -14.00 1.50 10.97
CA GLY A 21 -14.28 2.39 9.84
C GLY A 21 -13.17 2.33 8.77
N MET A 22 -11.92 2.33 9.19
CA MET A 22 -10.76 2.19 8.30
C MET A 22 -10.73 0.83 7.62
N PHE A 23 -10.96 -0.26 8.35
CA PHE A 23 -10.99 -1.62 7.80
C PHE A 23 -12.06 -1.75 6.73
N ILE A 24 -13.29 -1.31 7.02
CA ILE A 24 -14.40 -1.35 6.06
C ILE A 24 -14.06 -0.53 4.80
N PHE A 25 -13.57 0.70 4.97
CA PHE A 25 -13.19 1.55 3.85
C PHE A 25 -12.10 0.91 2.98
N GLN A 26 -11.04 0.38 3.60
CA GLN A 26 -9.96 -0.29 2.89
C GLN A 26 -10.39 -1.59 2.23
N PHE A 27 -11.32 -2.32 2.86
CA PHE A 27 -11.84 -3.59 2.36
C PHE A 27 -12.60 -3.39 1.06
N PHE A 28 -13.53 -2.43 1.02
CA PHE A 28 -14.24 -2.09 -0.21
C PHE A 28 -13.29 -1.63 -1.32
N TYR A 29 -12.29 -0.81 -1.00
CA TYR A 29 -11.31 -0.39 -2.01
C TYR A 29 -10.48 -1.56 -2.54
N TYR A 30 -10.10 -2.51 -1.67
CA TYR A 30 -9.42 -3.73 -2.11
C TYR A 30 -10.28 -4.57 -3.05
N LEU A 31 -11.60 -4.66 -2.81
CA LEU A 31 -12.51 -5.34 -3.74
C LEU A 31 -12.54 -4.68 -5.12
N PHE A 32 -12.46 -3.35 -5.20
CA PHE A 32 -12.34 -2.63 -6.48
C PHE A 32 -10.97 -2.83 -7.16
N ARG A 33 -9.90 -3.05 -6.39
CA ARG A 33 -8.53 -3.22 -6.89
C ARG A 33 -7.79 -4.36 -6.18
N PRO A 34 -8.13 -5.63 -6.45
CA PRO A 34 -7.57 -6.79 -5.75
C PRO A 34 -6.06 -7.02 -6.04
N GLN A 35 -5.54 -6.36 -7.09
CA GLN A 35 -4.12 -6.41 -7.46
C GLN A 35 -3.23 -5.57 -6.53
N ASP A 36 -3.81 -4.65 -5.73
CA ASP A 36 -3.08 -3.85 -4.74
C ASP A 36 -2.70 -4.72 -3.53
N LEU A 37 -1.57 -5.44 -3.66
CA LEU A 37 -1.06 -6.32 -2.61
C LEU A 37 -0.68 -5.55 -1.33
N GLN A 38 -0.27 -4.28 -1.43
CA GLN A 38 0.09 -3.48 -0.25
C GLN A 38 -1.14 -3.27 0.63
N ARG A 39 -2.29 -2.98 0.02
CA ARG A 39 -3.57 -2.86 0.73
C ARG A 39 -4.02 -4.18 1.34
N LYS A 40 -3.81 -5.30 0.66
CA LYS A 40 -4.08 -6.63 1.25
C LYS A 40 -3.30 -6.82 2.55
N TRP A 41 -2.00 -6.52 2.55
CA TRP A 41 -1.18 -6.69 3.75
C TRP A 41 -1.61 -5.75 4.88
N TYR A 42 -2.01 -4.53 4.54
CA TYR A 42 -2.54 -3.56 5.49
C TYR A 42 -3.90 -3.96 6.07
N LEU A 43 -4.79 -4.55 5.27
CA LEU A 43 -6.07 -5.09 5.72
C LEU A 43 -5.91 -6.22 6.74
N ILE A 44 -4.96 -7.13 6.49
CA ILE A 44 -4.65 -8.20 7.45
C ILE A 44 -4.16 -7.58 8.76
N LEU A 45 -3.28 -6.57 8.70
CA LEU A 45 -2.82 -5.87 9.89
C LEU A 45 -3.99 -5.23 10.66
N LEU A 46 -4.86 -4.48 9.99
CA LEU A 46 -6.04 -3.88 10.61
C LEU A 46 -6.99 -4.92 11.21
N GLY A 47 -7.19 -6.06 10.55
CA GLY A 47 -8.01 -7.15 11.07
C GLY A 47 -7.43 -7.77 12.33
N LEU A 48 -6.11 -8.01 12.36
CA LEU A 48 -5.41 -8.50 13.55
C LEU A 48 -5.43 -7.49 14.70
N MET A 49 -5.32 -6.20 14.39
CA MET A 49 -5.46 -5.12 15.38
C MET A 49 -6.84 -5.07 16.00
N LEU A 50 -7.88 -5.10 15.18
CA LEU A 50 -9.25 -5.16 15.66
C LEU A 50 -9.48 -6.37 16.55
N PHE A 51 -8.96 -7.53 16.12
CA PHE A 51 -9.04 -8.74 16.92
C PHE A 51 -8.34 -8.59 18.28
N TYR A 52 -7.13 -8.01 18.31
CA TYR A 52 -6.40 -7.71 19.54
C TYR A 52 -7.14 -6.73 20.45
N ASN A 53 -7.54 -5.57 19.94
CA ASN A 53 -8.21 -4.54 20.73
C ASN A 53 -9.57 -5.01 21.29
N ILE A 54 -10.33 -5.81 20.51
CA ILE A 54 -11.60 -6.38 20.94
C ILE A 54 -11.37 -7.45 22.01
N THR A 55 -10.50 -8.42 21.74
CA THR A 55 -10.28 -9.54 22.68
C THR A 55 -9.58 -9.09 23.95
N GLY A 56 -8.51 -8.31 23.85
CA GLY A 56 -7.80 -7.75 25.02
C GLY A 56 -8.63 -6.75 25.81
N GLY A 57 -9.65 -6.13 25.21
CA GLY A 57 -10.59 -5.25 25.92
C GLY A 57 -11.79 -5.99 26.54
N LEU A 58 -12.24 -7.09 25.95
CA LEU A 58 -13.37 -7.87 26.45
C LEU A 58 -12.95 -8.92 27.48
N PHE A 59 -11.76 -9.50 27.32
CA PHE A 59 -11.31 -10.65 28.08
C PHE A 59 -10.18 -10.27 29.05
N PRO A 60 -10.12 -10.91 30.23
CA PRO A 60 -11.12 -11.86 30.76
C PRO A 60 -12.33 -11.15 31.41
N ASP A 61 -13.54 -11.67 31.16
CA ASP A 61 -14.77 -11.28 31.85
C ASP A 61 -15.54 -12.53 32.31
N PRO A 62 -15.68 -12.75 33.62
CA PRO A 62 -16.44 -13.87 34.19
C PRO A 62 -17.91 -13.93 33.78
N LYS A 63 -18.49 -12.84 33.29
CA LYS A 63 -19.88 -12.80 32.82
C LYS A 63 -20.07 -13.45 31.46
N ILE A 64 -18.99 -13.58 30.69
CA ILE A 64 -19.02 -14.20 29.37
C ILE A 64 -18.99 -15.72 29.54
N LYS A 65 -19.85 -16.45 28.81
CA LYS A 65 -20.01 -17.91 28.92
C LYS A 65 -18.82 -18.74 28.43
N ILE A 66 -17.68 -18.10 28.15
CA ILE A 66 -16.45 -18.75 27.71
C ILE A 66 -15.60 -19.02 28.95
N PRO A 67 -15.02 -20.22 29.11
CA PRO A 67 -14.08 -20.51 30.18
C PRO A 67 -12.95 -19.46 30.30
N LEU A 68 -12.60 -19.07 31.53
CA LEU A 68 -11.65 -17.96 31.78
C LEU A 68 -10.26 -18.24 31.21
N ASP A 69 -9.80 -19.47 31.30
CA ASP A 69 -8.58 -19.98 30.67
C ASP A 69 -8.60 -19.74 29.15
N ILE A 70 -9.69 -20.08 28.46
CA ILE A 70 -9.82 -19.84 27.02
C ILE A 70 -9.84 -18.34 26.72
N GLN A 71 -10.51 -17.53 27.55
CA GLN A 71 -10.53 -16.07 27.38
C GLN A 71 -9.13 -15.49 27.49
N GLU A 72 -8.33 -15.92 28.45
CA GLU A 72 -6.94 -15.50 28.64
C GLU A 72 -6.06 -15.94 27.46
N MET A 73 -6.14 -17.21 27.04
CA MET A 73 -5.41 -17.71 25.86
C MET A 73 -5.66 -16.85 24.62
N VAL A 74 -6.92 -16.47 24.39
CA VAL A 74 -7.33 -15.63 23.26
C VAL A 74 -6.85 -14.19 23.41
N ALA A 75 -6.96 -13.59 24.60
CA ALA A 75 -6.54 -12.22 24.86
C ALA A 75 -5.02 -12.04 24.69
N TYR A 76 -4.21 -12.92 25.29
CA TYR A 76 -2.75 -12.88 25.12
C TYR A 76 -2.34 -13.29 23.71
N GLY A 77 -3.02 -14.30 23.13
CA GLY A 77 -2.72 -14.80 21.80
C GLY A 77 -2.95 -13.82 20.67
N SER A 78 -4.00 -13.02 20.77
CA SER A 78 -4.29 -11.99 19.78
C SER A 78 -3.16 -10.96 19.70
N GLY A 79 -2.58 -10.57 20.84
CA GLY A 79 -1.43 -9.67 20.92
C GLY A 79 -0.18 -10.25 20.26
N PHE A 80 0.16 -11.50 20.58
CA PHE A 80 1.30 -12.19 19.97
C PHE A 80 1.14 -12.41 18.46
N LEU A 81 -0.04 -12.84 18.03
CA LEU A 81 -0.35 -13.07 16.61
C LEU A 81 -0.20 -11.77 15.82
N MET A 82 -0.76 -10.69 16.34
CA MET A 82 -0.71 -9.39 15.73
C MET A 82 0.73 -8.83 15.71
N ALA A 83 1.46 -8.90 16.82
CA ALA A 83 2.87 -8.47 16.89
C ALA A 83 3.78 -9.30 15.95
N SER A 84 3.51 -10.59 15.80
CA SER A 84 4.25 -11.47 14.89
C SER A 84 4.02 -11.14 13.42
N TYR A 85 2.86 -10.60 13.05
CA TYR A 85 2.60 -10.19 11.68
C TYR A 85 3.32 -8.90 11.28
N PHE A 86 3.69 -8.07 12.27
CA PHE A 86 4.24 -6.74 12.04
C PHE A 86 5.54 -6.72 11.20
N PRO A 87 6.58 -7.53 11.49
CA PRO A 87 7.79 -7.56 10.65
C PRO A 87 7.51 -8.07 9.23
N TYR A 88 6.54 -8.99 9.07
CA TYR A 88 6.12 -9.47 7.76
C TYR A 88 5.41 -8.38 6.95
N TYR A 89 4.52 -7.61 7.59
CA TYR A 89 3.90 -6.43 6.98
C TYR A 89 4.97 -5.45 6.50
N PHE A 90 5.96 -5.11 7.32
CA PHE A 90 7.04 -4.20 6.93
C PHE A 90 7.91 -4.75 5.79
N TYR A 91 8.23 -6.04 5.82
CA TYR A 91 8.94 -6.72 4.74
C TYR A 91 8.19 -6.60 3.40
N ARG A 92 6.87 -6.89 3.37
CA ARG A 92 6.08 -6.94 2.14
C ARG A 92 5.57 -5.58 1.68
N ALA A 93 5.06 -4.76 2.60
CA ALA A 93 4.44 -3.48 2.29
C ALA A 93 5.49 -2.41 1.99
N PHE A 94 6.67 -2.46 2.61
CA PHE A 94 7.73 -1.45 2.44
C PHE A 94 8.97 -1.96 1.69
N ASP A 95 8.94 -3.19 1.16
CA ASP A 95 10.05 -3.82 0.42
C ASP A 95 11.38 -3.85 1.19
N LEU A 96 11.31 -4.09 2.50
CA LEU A 96 12.48 -4.17 3.38
C LEU A 96 13.12 -5.56 3.28
N LYS A 97 13.83 -5.84 2.18
CA LYS A 97 14.35 -7.18 1.85
C LYS A 97 15.22 -7.82 2.93
N LYS A 98 15.95 -7.03 3.72
CA LYS A 98 16.77 -7.55 4.83
C LYS A 98 15.95 -8.11 6.00
N LEU A 99 14.67 -7.72 6.11
CA LEU A 99 13.75 -8.33 7.08
C LEU A 99 13.25 -9.72 6.67
N ARG A 100 13.51 -10.19 5.44
CA ARG A 100 12.95 -11.45 4.92
C ARG A 100 13.15 -12.63 5.86
N TRP A 101 14.37 -12.85 6.35
CA TRP A 101 14.65 -14.00 7.22
C TRP A 101 13.92 -13.88 8.56
N HIS A 102 13.93 -12.69 9.16
CA HIS A 102 13.22 -12.42 10.40
C HIS A 102 11.72 -12.56 10.24
N ALA A 103 11.14 -12.04 9.16
CA ALA A 103 9.71 -12.11 8.87
C ALA A 103 9.22 -13.54 8.61
N LEU A 104 10.01 -14.37 7.94
CA LEU A 104 9.58 -15.72 7.51
C LEU A 104 9.97 -16.83 8.49
N PHE A 105 11.06 -16.67 9.23
CA PHE A 105 11.61 -17.74 10.08
C PHE A 105 11.83 -17.26 11.51
N GLY A 106 12.51 -16.12 11.68
CA GLY A 106 12.87 -15.65 13.01
C GLY A 106 11.65 -15.33 13.89
N VAL A 107 10.66 -14.62 13.37
CA VAL A 107 9.42 -14.29 14.10
C VAL A 107 8.60 -15.55 14.42
N PRO A 108 8.32 -16.45 13.46
CA PRO A 108 7.70 -17.73 13.80
C PRO A 108 8.45 -18.52 14.89
N LEU A 109 9.78 -18.54 14.86
CA LEU A 109 10.59 -19.33 15.79
C LEU A 109 10.73 -18.69 17.18
N PHE A 110 10.89 -17.36 17.26
CA PHE A 110 11.25 -16.67 18.51
C PHE A 110 10.12 -15.83 19.12
N LEU A 111 9.00 -15.64 18.41
CA LEU A 111 7.79 -15.01 18.97
C LEU A 111 6.61 -15.98 18.98
N PHE A 112 6.25 -16.53 17.82
CA PHE A 112 5.03 -17.33 17.70
C PHE A 112 5.15 -18.71 18.37
N LEU A 113 6.29 -19.40 18.18
CA LEU A 113 6.50 -20.71 18.78
C LEU A 113 6.52 -20.68 20.32
N PRO A 114 7.24 -19.75 21.00
CA PRO A 114 7.11 -19.58 22.45
C PRO A 114 5.68 -19.35 22.91
N TYR A 115 4.90 -18.55 22.16
CA TYR A 115 3.48 -18.36 22.47
C TYR A 115 2.71 -19.69 22.45
N VAL A 116 2.85 -20.49 21.39
CA VAL A 116 2.17 -21.79 21.30
C VAL A 116 2.60 -22.74 22.43
N ILE A 117 3.89 -22.79 22.75
CA ILE A 117 4.40 -23.69 23.79
C ILE A 117 3.88 -23.28 25.17
N PHE A 118 4.07 -22.03 25.58
CA PHE A 118 3.78 -21.62 26.96
C PHE A 118 2.32 -21.24 27.16
N PHE A 119 1.71 -20.50 26.24
CA PHE A 119 0.38 -19.93 26.45
C PHE A 119 -0.75 -20.78 25.88
N VAL A 120 -0.45 -21.74 24.99
CA VAL A 120 -1.47 -22.67 24.46
C VAL A 120 -1.29 -24.06 25.05
N LEU A 121 -0.08 -24.61 25.06
CA LEU A 121 0.15 -25.98 25.54
C LEU A 121 0.36 -26.04 27.05
N ASP A 122 1.33 -25.30 27.60
CA ASP A 122 1.66 -25.35 29.03
C ASP A 122 0.52 -24.81 29.89
N TYR A 123 -0.01 -23.63 29.53
CA TYR A 123 -1.13 -23.02 30.23
C TYR A 123 -2.39 -23.91 30.25
N ALA A 124 -2.68 -24.63 29.15
CA ALA A 124 -3.82 -25.55 29.11
C ALA A 124 -3.66 -26.77 30.05
N ILE A 125 -2.42 -27.14 30.40
CA ILE A 125 -2.12 -28.27 31.27
C ILE A 125 -2.02 -27.82 32.73
N ASN A 126 -1.29 -26.73 32.98
CA ASN A 126 -0.91 -26.29 34.32
C ASN A 126 -1.83 -25.21 34.90
N GLY A 127 -2.54 -24.47 34.04
CA GLY A 127 -3.44 -23.37 34.43
C GLY A 127 -2.76 -22.21 35.14
N ASN A 128 -1.42 -22.09 35.07
CA ASN A 128 -0.66 -21.10 35.83
C ASN A 128 -0.07 -20.01 34.92
N LEU A 129 -0.92 -19.07 34.56
CA LEU A 129 -0.58 -17.94 33.68
C LEU A 129 0.64 -17.14 34.17
N SER A 130 0.83 -17.02 35.49
CA SER A 130 1.94 -16.23 36.04
C SER A 130 3.32 -16.84 35.72
N LEU A 131 3.43 -18.17 35.74
CA LEU A 131 4.66 -18.87 35.38
C LEU A 131 4.89 -18.82 33.86
N ASP A 132 3.82 -18.96 33.09
CA ASP A 132 3.87 -18.93 31.61
C ASP A 132 4.32 -17.56 31.09
N ILE A 133 3.81 -16.47 31.69
CA ILE A 133 4.29 -15.12 31.39
C ILE A 133 5.77 -15.00 31.76
N ARG A 134 6.16 -15.43 32.96
CA ARG A 134 7.52 -15.23 33.46
C ARG A 134 8.58 -15.92 32.61
N TYR A 135 8.35 -17.16 32.18
CA TYR A 135 9.32 -17.94 31.41
C TYR A 135 9.10 -17.84 29.90
N GLY A 136 7.84 -17.85 29.45
CA GLY A 136 7.47 -17.78 28.04
C GLY A 136 7.81 -16.45 27.38
N MET A 137 7.88 -15.36 28.14
CA MET A 137 8.24 -14.03 27.61
C MET A 137 9.74 -13.79 27.44
N ILE A 138 10.63 -14.61 28.02
CA ILE A 138 12.07 -14.36 28.02
C ILE A 138 12.64 -14.31 26.59
N VAL A 139 12.32 -15.33 25.79
CA VAL A 139 12.80 -15.42 24.39
C VAL A 139 12.18 -14.31 23.52
N PRO A 140 10.84 -14.11 23.52
CA PRO A 140 10.21 -12.99 22.83
C PRO A 140 10.79 -11.63 23.18
N PHE A 141 11.07 -11.38 24.46
CA PHE A 141 11.61 -10.12 24.94
C PHE A 141 13.02 -9.83 24.39
N ILE A 142 13.93 -10.79 24.51
CA ILE A 142 15.29 -10.65 23.95
C ILE A 142 15.23 -10.44 22.44
N TYR A 143 14.37 -11.23 21.77
CA TYR A 143 14.24 -11.16 20.33
C TYR A 143 13.56 -9.86 19.85
N ALA A 144 12.71 -9.22 20.65
CA ALA A 144 12.12 -7.92 20.33
C ALA A 144 13.18 -6.83 20.13
N PHE A 145 14.26 -6.82 20.93
CA PHE A 145 15.39 -5.89 20.72
C PHE A 145 16.15 -6.19 19.44
N VAL A 146 16.37 -7.47 19.13
CA VAL A 146 17.00 -7.88 17.87
C VAL A 146 16.15 -7.42 16.69
N LEU A 147 14.84 -7.68 16.72
CA LEU A 147 13.92 -7.23 15.69
C LEU A 147 13.92 -5.71 15.55
N LEU A 148 13.82 -4.96 16.65
CA LEU A 148 13.83 -3.50 16.61
C LEU A 148 15.09 -2.97 15.94
N TRP A 149 16.26 -3.50 16.32
CA TRP A 149 17.54 -3.13 15.71
C TRP A 149 17.59 -3.49 14.22
N VAL A 150 17.16 -4.69 13.84
CA VAL A 150 17.14 -5.12 12.42
C VAL A 150 16.16 -4.27 11.61
N MET A 151 14.99 -3.95 12.15
CA MET A 151 14.00 -3.09 11.50
C MET A 151 14.58 -1.70 11.28
N PHE A 152 15.21 -1.11 12.29
CA PHE A 152 15.84 0.20 12.15
C PHE A 152 16.97 0.19 11.13
N LYS A 153 17.82 -0.83 11.15
CA LYS A 153 18.89 -1.00 10.16
C LYS A 153 18.33 -1.14 8.75
N ALA A 154 17.30 -1.96 8.56
CA ALA A 154 16.68 -2.18 7.25
C ALA A 154 16.01 -0.91 6.70
N ILE A 155 15.36 -0.13 7.56
CA ILE A 155 14.76 1.16 7.19
C ILE A 155 15.86 2.14 6.75
N ARG A 156 16.92 2.30 7.55
CA ARG A 156 18.02 3.22 7.26
C ARG A 156 18.69 2.93 5.92
N GLU A 157 19.03 1.67 5.69
CA GLU A 157 19.74 1.26 4.47
C GLU A 157 18.88 1.42 3.21
N LYS A 158 17.55 1.23 3.31
CA LYS A 158 16.64 1.47 2.18
C LYS A 158 16.67 2.93 1.72
N HIS A 159 16.91 3.88 2.63
CA HIS A 159 16.93 5.31 2.36
C HIS A 159 18.34 5.90 2.25
N GLU A 160 19.40 5.08 2.20
CA GLU A 160 20.79 5.56 2.23
C GLU A 160 21.25 6.14 0.88
N THR A 161 20.74 5.63 -0.25
CA THR A 161 21.26 5.94 -1.59
C THR A 161 20.66 7.17 -2.28
N GLU A 162 19.50 7.68 -1.87
CA GLU A 162 18.80 8.80 -2.56
C GLU A 162 18.11 9.78 -1.60
N ARG A 163 18.83 10.27 -0.59
CA ARG A 163 18.26 11.11 0.49
C ARG A 163 17.70 12.45 -0.01
N ASN A 164 16.38 12.56 -0.06
CA ASN A 164 15.64 13.81 -0.21
C ASN A 164 14.72 14.06 1.02
N HIS A 165 14.23 15.30 1.23
CA HIS A 165 13.44 15.69 2.41
C HIS A 165 12.23 14.76 2.66
N ASN A 166 11.52 14.36 1.60
CA ASN A 166 10.39 13.42 1.71
C ASN A 166 10.81 12.03 2.20
N GLN A 167 12.00 11.55 1.81
CA GLN A 167 12.48 10.23 2.26
C GLN A 167 12.90 10.26 3.73
N TYR A 168 13.44 11.38 4.22
CA TYR A 168 13.71 11.56 5.66
C TYR A 168 12.45 11.53 6.50
N LEU A 169 11.38 12.18 6.03
CA LEU A 169 10.09 12.13 6.72
C LEU A 169 9.51 10.69 6.70
N GLU A 170 9.60 9.96 5.60
CA GLU A 170 9.18 8.55 5.53
C GLU A 170 9.97 7.69 6.53
N GLU A 171 11.29 7.85 6.58
CA GLU A 171 12.19 7.18 7.54
C GLU A 171 11.79 7.45 9.00
N ILE A 172 11.58 8.71 9.37
CA ILE A 172 11.19 9.11 10.74
C ILE A 172 9.82 8.53 11.12
N VAL A 173 8.83 8.62 10.23
CA VAL A 173 7.50 8.09 10.51
C VAL A 173 7.53 6.56 10.60
N MET A 174 8.38 5.87 9.82
CA MET A 174 8.60 4.43 10.00
C MET A 174 9.21 4.10 11.36
N TYR A 175 10.20 4.86 11.86
CA TYR A 175 10.73 4.64 13.20
C TYR A 175 9.68 4.87 14.29
N ALA A 176 8.92 5.96 14.18
CA ALA A 176 7.83 6.26 15.10
C ALA A 176 6.73 5.19 15.06
N ALA A 177 6.47 4.62 13.89
CA ALA A 177 5.50 3.55 13.70
C ALA A 177 5.99 2.22 14.28
N VAL A 178 7.29 1.90 14.25
CA VAL A 178 7.86 0.61 14.70
C VAL A 178 8.14 0.56 16.20
N THR A 179 8.56 1.68 16.79
CA THR A 179 9.00 1.73 18.19
C THR A 179 7.92 1.25 19.18
N PRO A 180 6.65 1.71 19.10
CA PRO A 180 5.61 1.26 20.02
C PRO A 180 5.36 -0.25 20.00
N TRP A 181 5.61 -0.90 18.87
CA TRP A 181 5.39 -2.34 18.70
C TRP A 181 6.47 -3.18 19.35
N ALA A 182 7.73 -2.77 19.25
CA ALA A 182 8.80 -3.46 19.96
C ALA A 182 8.65 -3.33 21.48
N SER A 183 8.05 -2.24 21.96
CA SER A 183 7.76 -2.01 23.38
C SER A 183 6.69 -2.94 23.96
N LEU A 184 5.87 -3.62 23.15
CA LEU A 184 4.87 -4.57 23.66
C LEU A 184 5.49 -5.73 24.43
N ALA A 185 6.59 -6.29 23.90
CA ALA A 185 7.30 -7.37 24.58
C ALA A 185 7.85 -6.92 25.95
N PHE A 186 8.16 -5.62 26.10
CA PHE A 186 8.55 -5.03 27.38
C PHE A 186 7.36 -4.85 28.32
N PHE A 187 6.22 -4.34 27.83
CA PHE A 187 5.02 -4.17 28.65
C PHE A 187 4.48 -5.49 29.22
N GLY A 188 4.59 -6.58 28.46
CA GLY A 188 4.24 -7.92 28.95
C GLY A 188 5.10 -8.43 30.11
N MET A 189 6.30 -7.86 30.34
CA MET A 189 7.15 -8.21 31.49
C MET A 189 7.00 -7.27 32.68
N VAL A 190 6.57 -6.03 32.46
CA VAL A 190 6.62 -4.97 33.49
C VAL A 190 5.26 -4.75 34.18
N GLU A 191 4.30 -5.66 34.02
CA GLU A 191 2.94 -5.55 34.58
C GLU A 191 2.35 -4.13 34.37
N SER A 192 2.54 -3.59 33.16
CA SER A 192 2.12 -2.22 32.87
C SER A 192 0.59 -2.12 32.82
N SER A 193 0.06 -0.92 33.07
CA SER A 193 -1.39 -0.69 32.92
C SER A 193 -1.83 -0.95 31.48
N GLN A 194 -2.91 -1.71 31.32
CA GLN A 194 -3.57 -1.98 30.03
C GLN A 194 -3.82 -0.69 29.23
N LEU A 195 -4.12 0.43 29.89
CA LEU A 195 -4.31 1.73 29.24
C LEU A 195 -3.03 2.25 28.58
N VAL A 196 -1.86 2.04 29.19
CA VAL A 196 -0.56 2.46 28.63
C VAL A 196 -0.21 1.62 27.41
N GLU A 197 -0.44 0.30 27.48
CA GLU A 197 -0.22 -0.61 26.36
C GLU A 197 -1.08 -0.23 25.16
N VAL A 198 -2.38 -0.01 25.39
CA VAL A 198 -3.35 0.42 24.38
C VAL A 198 -2.96 1.77 23.78
N LEU A 199 -2.57 2.75 24.58
CA LEU A 199 -2.16 4.05 24.05
C LEU A 199 -0.89 3.93 23.20
N CYS A 200 0.08 3.14 23.64
CA CYS A 200 1.35 2.96 22.93
C CYS A 200 1.10 2.28 21.57
N THR A 201 0.45 1.12 21.58
CA THR A 201 0.16 0.33 20.37
C THR A 201 -0.67 1.10 19.35
N ASN A 202 -1.74 1.75 19.79
CA ASN A 202 -2.63 2.49 18.89
C ASN A 202 -1.98 3.77 18.33
N THR A 203 -1.05 4.40 19.05
CA THR A 203 -0.22 5.48 18.48
C THR A 203 0.64 4.97 17.33
N GLY A 204 1.18 3.76 17.44
CA GLY A 204 1.89 3.09 16.36
C GLY A 204 1.04 2.93 15.10
N ILE A 205 -0.24 2.57 15.25
CA ILE A 205 -1.19 2.43 14.12
C ILE A 205 -1.38 3.75 13.40
N ILE A 206 -1.52 4.86 14.12
CA ILE A 206 -1.66 6.17 13.50
C ILE A 206 -0.47 6.43 12.56
N GLY A 207 0.75 6.15 13.03
CA GLY A 207 1.96 6.24 12.20
C GLY A 207 1.90 5.34 10.96
N ILE A 208 1.51 4.07 11.10
CA ILE A 208 1.37 3.13 9.98
C ILE A 208 0.30 3.59 8.99
N THR A 209 -0.81 4.12 9.50
CA THR A 209 -1.94 4.61 8.69
C THR A 209 -1.52 5.79 7.86
N VAL A 210 -0.81 6.75 8.47
CA VAL A 210 -0.23 7.90 7.76
C VAL A 210 0.72 7.43 6.66
N LEU A 211 1.61 6.49 6.96
CA LEU A 211 2.52 5.91 5.96
C LEU A 211 1.76 5.21 4.83
N PHE A 212 0.76 4.39 5.15
CA PHE A 212 -0.03 3.68 4.17
C PHE A 212 -0.78 4.64 3.24
N ILE A 213 -1.45 5.66 3.80
CA ILE A 213 -2.17 6.68 3.02
C ILE A 213 -1.19 7.45 2.14
N TRP A 214 -0.07 7.91 2.70
CA TRP A 214 0.93 8.64 1.94
C TRP A 214 1.49 7.81 0.78
N LYS A 215 1.84 6.56 1.04
CA LYS A 215 2.35 5.65 0.00
C LYS A 215 1.28 5.32 -1.05
N SER A 216 0.04 5.10 -0.64
CA SER A 216 -1.07 4.85 -1.55
C SER A 216 -1.33 6.05 -2.46
N ILE A 217 -1.27 7.28 -1.94
CA ILE A 217 -1.44 8.49 -2.74
C ILE A 217 -0.27 8.68 -3.72
N THR A 218 0.96 8.55 -3.23
CA THR A 218 2.16 8.70 -4.07
C THR A 218 2.18 7.65 -5.18
N GLY A 219 1.89 6.40 -4.85
CA GLY A 219 1.77 5.31 -5.83
C GLY A 219 0.69 5.57 -6.88
N ALA A 220 -0.51 5.98 -6.45
CA ALA A 220 -1.60 6.30 -7.37
C ALA A 220 -1.28 7.48 -8.29
N ARG A 221 -0.58 8.51 -7.79
CA ARG A 221 -0.13 9.65 -8.61
C ARG A 221 0.87 9.22 -9.68
N VAL A 222 1.86 8.40 -9.32
CA VAL A 222 2.86 7.88 -10.27
C VAL A 222 2.21 6.98 -11.32
N GLU A 223 1.31 6.09 -10.91
CA GLU A 223 0.53 5.24 -11.83
C GLU A 223 -0.30 6.08 -12.80
N TYR A 224 -1.01 7.08 -12.30
CA TYR A 224 -1.79 8.00 -13.12
C TYR A 224 -0.92 8.78 -14.12
N SER A 225 0.23 9.31 -13.69
CA SER A 225 1.19 9.97 -14.58
C SER A 225 1.70 9.04 -15.68
N ARG A 226 2.00 7.79 -15.36
CA ARG A 226 2.43 6.78 -16.34
C ARG A 226 1.32 6.44 -17.32
N LEU A 227 0.07 6.34 -16.87
CA LEU A 227 -1.08 6.14 -17.76
C LEU A 227 -1.28 7.33 -18.70
N LEU A 228 -1.14 8.56 -18.23
CA LEU A 228 -1.18 9.76 -19.08
C LEU A 228 -0.05 9.77 -20.12
N GLU A 229 1.16 9.34 -19.74
CA GLU A 229 2.29 9.23 -20.65
C GLU A 229 2.03 8.18 -21.74
N LEU A 230 1.53 6.99 -21.36
CA LEU A 230 1.14 5.95 -22.31
C LEU A 230 0.00 6.39 -23.23
N ALA A 231 -1.03 7.05 -22.69
CA ALA A 231 -2.13 7.60 -23.48
C ALA A 231 -1.62 8.64 -24.50
N ARG A 232 -0.65 9.47 -24.11
CA ARG A 232 -0.01 10.46 -24.99
C ARG A 232 0.87 9.80 -26.07
N GLN A 233 1.55 8.71 -25.74
CA GLN A 233 2.40 7.97 -26.68
C GLN A 233 1.56 7.13 -27.67
N GLY A 234 0.47 6.53 -27.22
CA GLY A 234 -0.46 5.77 -28.07
C GLY A 234 -1.36 6.64 -28.96
N SER A 235 -1.72 7.86 -28.52
CA SER A 235 -2.72 8.65 -29.26
C SER A 235 -2.22 9.29 -30.55
N GLY A 236 -0.94 9.66 -30.67
CA GLY A 236 -0.49 10.43 -31.84
C GLY A 236 -0.55 9.67 -33.16
N THR A 237 -0.18 8.38 -33.14
CA THR A 237 -0.08 7.54 -34.35
C THR A 237 -1.35 6.73 -34.57
N GLU A 238 -1.92 6.11 -33.53
CA GLU A 238 -3.15 5.31 -33.67
C GLU A 238 -4.35 6.19 -34.07
N VAL A 239 -4.51 7.37 -33.46
CA VAL A 239 -5.62 8.29 -33.81
C VAL A 239 -5.44 8.83 -35.22
N PHE A 240 -4.19 9.11 -35.64
CA PHE A 240 -3.93 9.53 -37.02
C PHE A 240 -4.30 8.43 -38.02
N GLU A 241 -3.89 7.18 -37.77
CA GLU A 241 -4.22 6.05 -38.63
C GLU A 241 -5.73 5.80 -38.69
N GLU A 242 -6.42 5.89 -37.55
CA GLU A 242 -7.87 5.76 -37.48
C GLU A 242 -8.60 6.88 -38.23
N MET A 243 -8.16 8.13 -38.10
CA MET A 243 -8.70 9.25 -38.86
C MET A 243 -8.46 9.10 -40.36
N CYS A 244 -7.29 8.62 -40.76
CA CYS A 244 -6.99 8.32 -42.16
C CYS A 244 -7.92 7.23 -42.72
N ARG A 245 -8.19 6.17 -41.94
CA ARG A 245 -9.17 5.13 -42.29
C ARG A 245 -10.59 5.69 -42.37
N TYR A 246 -11.01 6.47 -41.37
CA TYR A 246 -12.33 7.07 -41.29
C TYR A 246 -12.64 7.96 -42.51
N TYR A 247 -11.69 8.81 -42.91
CA TYR A 247 -11.81 9.67 -44.08
C TYR A 247 -11.41 8.99 -45.40
N LYS A 248 -11.07 7.69 -45.38
CA LYS A 248 -10.67 6.91 -46.56
C LYS A 248 -9.55 7.60 -47.36
N LEU A 249 -8.54 8.08 -46.66
CA LEU A 249 -7.33 8.62 -47.28
C LEU A 249 -6.53 7.47 -47.90
N THR A 250 -6.04 7.69 -49.11
CA THR A 250 -5.14 6.78 -49.81
C THR A 250 -3.72 6.88 -49.24
N ASN A 251 -2.89 5.87 -49.45
CA ASN A 251 -1.48 5.88 -49.00
C ASN A 251 -0.74 7.15 -49.45
N ARG A 252 -1.00 7.63 -50.68
CA ARG A 252 -0.37 8.83 -51.20
C ARG A 252 -0.86 10.11 -50.50
N GLU A 253 -2.14 10.17 -50.18
CA GLU A 253 -2.71 11.29 -49.40
C GLU A 253 -2.17 11.29 -47.96
N ILE A 254 -2.00 10.13 -47.34
CA ILE A 254 -1.42 9.97 -46.00
C ILE A 254 0.02 10.48 -45.96
N GLU A 255 0.86 10.10 -46.95
CA GLU A 255 2.22 10.62 -47.10
C GLU A 255 2.24 12.15 -47.21
N ILE A 256 1.36 12.71 -48.03
CA ILE A 256 1.26 14.16 -48.22
C ILE A 256 0.85 14.85 -46.92
N VAL A 257 -0.15 14.32 -46.19
CA VAL A 257 -0.59 14.88 -44.90
C VAL A 257 0.54 14.88 -43.86
N LEU A 258 1.35 13.82 -43.80
CA LEU A 258 2.51 13.74 -42.90
C LEU A 258 3.57 14.80 -43.22
N LEU A 259 3.84 15.06 -44.50
CA LEU A 259 4.77 16.12 -44.92
C LEU A 259 4.19 17.52 -44.68
N VAL A 260 2.88 17.69 -44.84
CA VAL A 260 2.19 18.94 -44.48
C VAL A 260 2.30 19.21 -42.98
N LYS A 261 2.14 18.18 -42.13
CA LYS A 261 2.33 18.28 -40.66
C LYS A 261 3.74 18.72 -40.29
N GLN A 262 4.75 18.29 -41.04
CA GLN A 262 6.16 18.71 -40.85
C GLN A 262 6.42 20.17 -41.25
N GLY A 263 5.41 20.89 -41.77
CA GLY A 263 5.54 22.30 -42.12
C GLY A 263 5.95 22.55 -43.57
N LEU A 264 6.22 21.51 -44.37
CA LEU A 264 6.67 21.67 -45.75
C LEU A 264 5.64 22.41 -46.63
N THR A 265 6.15 23.18 -47.57
CA THR A 265 5.43 23.83 -48.67
C THR A 265 5.10 22.82 -49.77
N TYR A 266 4.12 23.14 -50.63
CA TYR A 266 3.73 22.23 -51.71
C TYR A 266 4.87 21.98 -52.72
N LYS A 267 5.78 22.93 -52.88
CA LYS A 267 6.99 22.78 -53.70
C LYS A 267 7.98 21.80 -53.06
N GLU A 268 8.24 21.91 -51.77
CA GLU A 268 9.12 20.97 -51.07
C GLU A 268 8.53 19.55 -51.04
N ILE A 269 7.20 19.45 -50.91
CA ILE A 269 6.50 18.16 -51.01
C ILE A 269 6.63 17.59 -52.43
N SER A 270 6.47 18.42 -53.47
CA SER A 270 6.58 17.97 -54.86
C SER A 270 7.98 17.45 -55.17
N ASP A 271 9.00 18.15 -54.70
CA ASP A 271 10.41 17.77 -54.88
C ASP A 271 10.72 16.46 -54.13
N ARG A 272 10.25 16.32 -52.88
CA ARG A 272 10.48 15.12 -52.06
C ARG A 272 9.75 13.88 -52.56
N LEU A 273 8.57 14.08 -53.13
CA LEU A 273 7.71 13.01 -53.64
C LEU A 273 7.93 12.72 -55.14
N PHE A 274 8.82 13.46 -55.80
CA PHE A 274 9.12 13.38 -57.24
C PHE A 274 7.88 13.45 -58.14
N ILE A 275 6.98 14.39 -57.84
CA ILE A 275 5.75 14.64 -58.61
C ILE A 275 5.59 16.12 -58.91
N ALA A 276 4.74 16.49 -59.88
CA ALA A 276 4.50 17.90 -60.18
C ALA A 276 3.80 18.62 -59.00
N GLY A 277 4.13 19.90 -58.78
CA GLY A 277 3.48 20.72 -57.75
C GLY A 277 1.96 20.77 -57.92
N LYS A 278 1.48 20.79 -59.17
CA LYS A 278 0.04 20.72 -59.48
C LYS A 278 -0.61 19.41 -59.01
N THR A 279 0.13 18.29 -59.04
CA THR A 279 -0.34 17.00 -58.55
C THR A 279 -0.49 17.01 -57.02
N VAL A 280 0.45 17.65 -56.30
CA VAL A 280 0.34 17.85 -54.84
C VAL A 280 -0.88 18.71 -54.51
N GLU A 281 -1.11 19.81 -55.23
CA GLU A 281 -2.31 20.64 -55.06
C GLU A 281 -3.60 19.84 -55.22
N ASN A 282 -3.68 19.00 -56.27
CA ASN A 282 -4.85 18.17 -56.51
C ASN A 282 -5.07 17.16 -55.37
N HIS A 283 -4.01 16.51 -54.87
CA HIS A 283 -4.14 15.62 -53.71
C HIS A 283 -4.61 16.37 -52.45
N ILE A 284 -4.08 17.56 -52.17
CA ILE A 284 -4.51 18.38 -51.04
C ILE A 284 -5.98 18.77 -51.17
N GLN A 285 -6.42 19.13 -52.38
CA GLN A 285 -7.82 19.45 -52.66
C GLN A 285 -8.72 18.25 -52.37
N HIS A 286 -8.36 17.05 -52.84
CA HIS A 286 -9.09 15.82 -52.53
C HIS A 286 -9.10 15.51 -51.02
N ILE A 287 -7.98 15.74 -50.31
CA ILE A 287 -7.91 15.59 -48.86
C ILE A 287 -8.87 16.55 -48.17
N TYR A 288 -8.91 17.82 -48.58
CA TYR A 288 -9.82 18.82 -48.04
C TYR A 288 -11.29 18.46 -48.27
N GLU A 289 -11.63 17.91 -49.43
CA GLU A 289 -12.96 17.40 -49.74
C GLU A 289 -13.32 16.21 -48.84
N LYS A 290 -12.47 15.19 -48.76
CA LYS A 290 -12.68 14.00 -47.92
C LYS A 290 -12.80 14.31 -46.43
N THR A 291 -12.01 15.26 -45.95
CA THR A 291 -11.98 15.66 -44.53
C THR A 291 -12.95 16.80 -44.21
N SER A 292 -13.58 17.41 -45.21
CA SER A 292 -14.48 18.56 -45.09
C SER A 292 -13.84 19.74 -44.32
N VAL A 293 -12.59 20.07 -44.66
CA VAL A 293 -11.87 21.24 -44.11
C VAL A 293 -11.46 22.17 -45.24
N ARG A 294 -11.11 23.42 -44.92
CA ARG A 294 -10.80 24.45 -45.93
C ARG A 294 -9.35 24.95 -45.89
N ASN A 295 -8.56 24.54 -44.91
CA ASN A 295 -7.18 25.01 -44.76
C ASN A 295 -6.31 24.00 -44.00
N LYS A 296 -4.99 24.19 -44.12
CA LYS A 296 -3.93 23.35 -43.52
C LYS A 296 -4.07 23.25 -42.00
N VAL A 297 -4.36 24.35 -41.31
CA VAL A 297 -4.46 24.37 -39.84
C VAL A 297 -5.64 23.50 -39.37
N SER A 298 -6.80 23.65 -40.01
CA SER A 298 -7.98 22.84 -39.73
C SER A 298 -7.76 21.37 -40.07
N LEU A 299 -7.04 21.06 -41.16
CA LEU A 299 -6.68 19.69 -41.52
C LEU A 299 -5.80 19.05 -40.44
N ILE A 300 -4.75 19.73 -39.99
CA ILE A 300 -3.84 19.21 -38.96
C ILE A 300 -4.59 19.01 -37.64
N LYS A 301 -5.41 19.99 -37.21
CA LYS A 301 -6.21 19.85 -35.99
C LYS A 301 -7.18 18.66 -36.05
N LYS A 302 -7.72 18.36 -37.24
CA LYS A 302 -8.68 17.27 -37.43
C LYS A 302 -8.03 15.89 -37.48
N LEU A 303 -6.86 15.78 -38.11
CA LEU A 303 -6.16 14.50 -38.27
C LEU A 303 -5.16 14.20 -37.14
N PHE A 304 -4.75 15.22 -36.37
CA PHE A 304 -3.83 15.10 -35.24
C PHE A 304 -4.36 15.88 -34.03
N PRO A 305 -5.47 15.44 -33.40
CA PRO A 305 -5.98 16.08 -32.20
C PRO A 305 -4.94 15.97 -31.07
N THR A 306 -4.48 17.13 -30.60
CA THR A 306 -3.57 17.28 -29.44
C THR A 306 -4.34 17.31 -28.13
#